data_AF-A0A2Z6DSK1-F1
#
_entry.id   AF-A0A2Z6DSK1-F1
#
_cell.length_a   1.000
_cell.length_b   1.000
_cell.length_c   1.000
_cell.angle_alpha   90.00
_cell.angle_beta   90.00
_cell.angle_gamma   90.00
#
_symmetry.space_group_name_H-M   'P 1'
#
loop_
_entity.id
_entity.type
_entity.pdbx_description
1 polymer ?
#
loop_
_entity_poly.entity_id
_entity_poly.type
_entity_poly.pdbx_seq_one_letter_code
_entity_poly.pdbx_strand_id
1 'polypeptide(L)'
;ASFAVLGGSTVTNTGATELTGDLGVGPGTAITGFPPGTVIGTQHVADAVALQAQEDLTTAYNAAAGLAPTQILTGQDLGGLTLTPGVYFFSSSAQLTGVLTLDAQGTNNAQFVFQIGSTLTTASDSSVVIINGAQACNIFWQIGSSATLGTNTSFKGVIMALTDITANTGAKDIGGALLARNGQVSLDTNVINIANACSTTTTTTTTSTTSTTTSTTSTSTTTTTTSTTSTSTPATTTSTTS
;
A
#
# COMPACT_ATOMS: atom_id res chain seq x y z
N ALA A 1 -6.01 10.75 4.49
CA ALA A 1 -5.69 11.87 3.58
C ALA A 1 -6.24 11.54 2.19
N SER A 2 -6.61 12.56 1.40
CA SER A 2 -7.05 12.40 0.00
C SER A 2 -5.97 12.77 -1.03
N PHE A 3 -4.97 13.56 -0.62
CA PHE A 3 -3.82 13.90 -1.46
C PHE A 3 -2.91 12.70 -1.75
N ALA A 4 -2.65 12.47 -3.03
CA ALA A 4 -1.56 11.62 -3.53
C ALA A 4 -0.22 12.37 -3.51
N VAL A 5 -0.25 13.68 -3.78
CA VAL A 5 0.92 14.56 -3.83
C VAL A 5 0.59 15.90 -3.19
N LEU A 6 1.47 16.42 -2.32
CA LEU A 6 1.36 17.75 -1.72
C LEU A 6 2.75 18.41 -1.68
N GLY A 7 2.91 19.56 -2.32
CA GLY A 7 4.14 20.37 -2.29
C GLY A 7 4.03 21.60 -1.38
N GLY A 8 5.14 21.98 -0.75
CA GLY A 8 5.26 23.23 0.03
C GLY A 8 5.48 24.44 -0.85
N SER A 9 6.46 24.35 -1.76
CA SER A 9 6.85 25.44 -2.67
C SER A 9 6.30 25.28 -4.09
N THR A 10 6.47 24.10 -4.69
CA THR A 10 5.97 23.75 -6.04
C THR A 10 5.64 22.27 -6.15
N VAL A 11 4.89 21.89 -7.19
CA VAL A 11 4.90 20.52 -7.73
C VAL A 11 5.26 20.57 -9.22
N THR A 12 6.21 19.76 -9.66
CA THR A 12 6.68 19.74 -11.05
C THR A 12 6.69 18.32 -11.60
N ASN A 13 6.07 18.10 -12.77
CA ASN A 13 6.04 16.81 -13.44
C ASN A 13 6.73 16.83 -14.82
N THR A 14 7.40 15.72 -15.15
CA THR A 14 7.86 15.36 -16.49
C THR A 14 7.17 14.07 -16.94
N GLY A 15 6.88 13.96 -18.25
CA GLY A 15 6.32 12.72 -18.81
C GLY A 15 4.93 12.34 -18.29
N ALA A 16 4.52 11.11 -18.60
CA ALA A 16 3.16 10.62 -18.39
C ALA A 16 2.97 10.04 -16.98
N THR A 17 2.98 10.90 -15.97
CA THR A 17 2.64 10.53 -14.58
C THR A 17 1.13 10.36 -14.41
N GLU A 18 0.72 9.33 -13.67
CA GLU A 18 -0.66 9.11 -13.26
C GLU A 18 -0.79 9.21 -11.73
N LEU A 19 -1.63 10.14 -11.28
CA LEU A 19 -2.00 10.30 -9.87
C LEU A 19 -3.44 9.84 -9.66
N THR A 20 -3.67 8.89 -8.74
CA THR A 20 -5.00 8.61 -8.18
C THR A 20 -5.06 9.13 -6.74
N GLY A 21 -5.89 10.15 -6.52
CA GLY A 21 -5.89 11.02 -5.34
C GLY A 21 -5.67 12.48 -5.72
N ASP A 22 -5.89 13.39 -4.76
CA ASP A 22 -5.76 14.84 -4.99
C ASP A 22 -4.30 15.28 -5.17
N LEU A 23 -4.11 16.40 -5.87
CA LEU A 23 -2.82 17.02 -6.14
C LEU A 23 -2.79 18.44 -5.54
N GLY A 24 -1.90 18.70 -4.59
CA GLY A 24 -1.86 19.95 -3.83
C GLY A 24 -0.53 20.72 -3.93
N VAL A 25 -0.61 22.04 -3.86
CA VAL A 25 0.52 22.90 -3.49
C VAL A 25 0.04 24.02 -2.55
N GLY A 26 0.83 24.31 -1.52
CA GLY A 26 0.58 25.42 -0.58
C GLY A 26 1.70 25.52 0.45
N PRO A 27 2.07 26.72 0.93
CA PRO A 27 1.59 28.04 0.50
C PRO A 27 2.14 28.48 -0.88
N GLY A 28 3.02 27.68 -1.50
CA GLY A 28 3.41 27.85 -2.89
C GLY A 28 2.22 27.74 -3.87
N THR A 29 2.39 28.27 -5.08
CA THR A 29 1.30 28.51 -6.04
C THR A 29 1.50 27.87 -7.41
N ALA A 30 2.58 27.11 -7.61
CA ALA A 30 2.93 26.54 -8.92
C ALA A 30 2.79 25.02 -8.96
N ILE A 31 1.97 24.53 -9.89
CA ILE A 31 1.91 23.14 -10.32
C ILE A 31 2.16 23.11 -11.83
N THR A 32 3.13 22.32 -12.29
CA THR A 32 3.52 22.25 -13.71
C THR A 32 3.66 20.81 -14.20
N GLY A 33 3.50 20.60 -15.50
CA GLY A 33 3.63 19.27 -16.14
C GLY A 33 2.36 18.40 -16.10
N PHE A 34 1.20 18.98 -15.74
CA PHE A 34 -0.11 18.37 -15.84
C PHE A 34 -0.98 19.23 -16.79
N PRO A 35 -1.17 18.86 -18.07
CA PRO A 35 -0.61 17.72 -18.82
C PRO A 35 0.91 17.84 -19.09
N PRO A 36 1.61 16.76 -19.51
CA PRO A 36 1.11 15.42 -19.86
C PRO A 36 0.80 14.49 -18.67
N GLY A 37 1.17 14.87 -17.45
CA GLY A 37 0.68 14.16 -16.25
C GLY A 37 -0.84 14.26 -16.12
N THR A 38 -1.46 13.22 -15.54
CA THR A 38 -2.90 13.11 -15.34
C THR A 38 -3.24 12.99 -13.86
N VAL A 39 -4.31 13.66 -13.42
CA VAL A 39 -4.82 13.64 -12.04
C VAL A 39 -6.22 13.03 -12.03
N ILE A 40 -6.38 11.92 -11.32
CA ILE A 40 -7.65 11.26 -11.01
C ILE A 40 -8.01 11.65 -9.57
N GLY A 41 -8.44 12.91 -9.42
CA GLY A 41 -8.63 13.61 -8.15
C GLY A 41 -8.80 15.12 -8.40
N THR A 42 -8.79 15.91 -7.33
CA THR A 42 -8.90 17.38 -7.40
C THR A 42 -7.51 18.02 -7.37
N GLN A 43 -7.31 19.11 -8.11
CA GLN A 43 -6.10 19.92 -8.02
C GLN A 43 -6.34 21.15 -7.14
N HIS A 44 -5.55 21.31 -6.09
CA HIS A 44 -5.63 22.38 -5.10
C HIS A 44 -4.37 23.25 -5.13
N VAL A 45 -4.51 24.57 -5.27
CA VAL A 45 -3.39 25.51 -5.45
C VAL A 45 -3.55 26.71 -4.52
N ALA A 46 -2.81 26.69 -3.40
CA ALA A 46 -2.84 27.68 -2.33
C ALA A 46 -4.24 28.02 -1.78
N ASP A 47 -5.21 27.11 -1.95
CA ASP A 47 -6.55 27.23 -1.39
C ASP A 47 -6.62 26.70 0.06
N ALA A 48 -7.77 26.86 0.70
CA ALA A 48 -7.99 26.43 2.09
C ALA A 48 -7.77 24.93 2.32
N VAL A 49 -7.94 24.07 1.30
CA VAL A 49 -7.76 22.62 1.40
C VAL A 49 -6.28 22.27 1.34
N ALA A 50 -5.52 22.85 0.40
CA ALA A 50 -4.07 22.68 0.33
C ALA A 50 -3.35 23.26 1.56
N LEU A 51 -3.83 24.40 2.08
CA LEU A 51 -3.27 25.02 3.29
C LEU A 51 -3.56 24.17 4.54
N GLN A 52 -4.80 23.69 4.74
CA GLN A 52 -5.11 22.79 5.86
C GLN A 52 -4.29 21.49 5.77
N ALA A 53 -4.13 20.93 4.56
CA ALA A 53 -3.33 19.72 4.37
C ALA A 53 -1.85 19.88 4.77
N GLN A 54 -1.29 21.09 4.72
CA GLN A 54 0.07 21.38 5.22
C GLN A 54 0.16 21.50 6.74
N GLU A 55 -0.89 21.98 7.40
CA GLU A 55 -1.01 21.96 8.87
C GLU A 55 -1.18 20.52 9.38
N ASP A 56 -2.03 19.74 8.70
CA ASP A 56 -2.26 18.31 8.98
C ASP A 56 -0.97 17.51 8.74
N LEU A 57 -0.25 17.74 7.64
CA LEU A 57 1.06 17.15 7.36
C LEU A 57 2.09 17.54 8.42
N THR A 58 2.12 18.81 8.84
CA THR A 58 3.00 19.27 9.92
C THR A 58 2.70 18.55 11.24
N THR A 59 1.42 18.34 11.54
CA THR A 59 0.97 17.61 12.73
C THR A 59 1.37 16.13 12.65
N ALA A 60 1.13 15.46 11.51
CA ALA A 60 1.49 14.06 11.29
C ALA A 60 3.01 13.82 11.31
N TYR A 61 3.78 14.72 10.68
CA TYR A 61 5.25 14.72 10.71
C TYR A 61 5.78 14.82 12.14
N ASN A 62 5.27 15.77 12.92
CA ASN A 62 5.69 15.98 14.31
C ASN A 62 5.28 14.80 15.22
N ALA A 63 4.09 14.22 15.00
CA ALA A 63 3.64 13.03 15.71
C ALA A 63 4.54 11.82 15.41
N ALA A 64 4.86 11.57 14.13
CA ALA A 64 5.76 10.48 13.73
C ALA A 64 7.19 10.67 14.28
N ALA A 65 7.73 11.89 14.26
CA ALA A 65 9.03 12.23 14.85
C ALA A 65 9.04 12.10 16.40
N GLY A 66 7.89 12.28 17.05
CA GLY A 66 7.75 12.22 18.51
C GLY A 66 7.56 10.82 19.10
N LEU A 67 7.41 9.77 18.27
CA LEU A 67 7.31 8.39 18.75
C LEU A 67 8.66 7.89 19.31
N ALA A 68 8.60 7.07 20.36
CA ALA A 68 9.79 6.44 20.92
C ALA A 68 10.36 5.37 19.94
N PRO A 69 11.64 5.43 19.57
CA PRO A 69 12.28 4.41 18.74
C PRO A 69 12.20 3.01 19.39
N THR A 70 11.83 2.01 18.59
CA THR A 70 11.91 0.60 18.99
C THR A 70 13.23 -0.05 18.57
N GLN A 71 13.80 0.42 17.47
CA GLN A 71 15.07 -0.07 16.91
C GLN A 71 15.86 1.10 16.30
N ILE A 72 17.20 1.05 16.40
CA ILE A 72 18.10 2.03 15.78
C ILE A 72 18.79 1.35 14.59
N LEU A 73 18.63 1.91 13.40
CA LEU A 73 19.18 1.40 12.14
C LEU A 73 20.22 2.35 11.52
N THR A 74 20.62 3.44 12.19
CA THR A 74 21.69 4.35 11.76
C THR A 74 22.89 3.61 11.15
N GLY A 75 23.22 3.91 9.90
CA GLY A 75 24.36 3.33 9.19
C GLY A 75 24.12 1.96 8.53
N GLN A 76 22.91 1.39 8.64
CA GLN A 76 22.49 0.21 7.89
C GLN A 76 21.72 0.62 6.63
N ASP A 77 21.81 -0.20 5.58
CA ASP A 77 20.91 -0.12 4.42
C ASP A 77 19.64 -0.94 4.72
N LEU A 78 18.48 -0.49 4.24
CA LEU A 78 17.19 -1.15 4.38
C LEU A 78 17.05 -2.39 3.47
N GLY A 79 17.90 -2.51 2.45
CA GLY A 79 17.92 -3.61 1.50
C GLY A 79 18.32 -4.95 2.12
N GLY A 80 17.53 -5.98 1.83
CA GLY A 80 17.67 -7.32 2.40
C GLY A 80 17.07 -7.48 3.80
N LEU A 81 16.63 -6.39 4.45
CA LEU A 81 15.99 -6.49 5.76
C LEU A 81 14.54 -7.01 5.65
N THR A 82 14.15 -7.82 6.64
CA THR A 82 12.74 -8.07 6.97
C THR A 82 12.46 -7.43 8.32
N LEU A 83 11.58 -6.44 8.35
CA LEU A 83 11.22 -5.67 9.54
C LEU A 83 9.80 -6.00 10.00
N THR A 84 9.59 -5.95 11.30
CA THR A 84 8.31 -6.22 11.99
C THR A 84 7.62 -4.89 12.37
N PRO A 85 6.40 -4.89 12.94
CA PRO A 85 5.75 -3.63 13.32
C PRO A 85 6.56 -2.90 14.38
N GLY A 86 6.83 -1.60 14.18
CA GLY A 86 7.74 -0.85 15.05
C GLY A 86 8.10 0.55 14.55
N VAL A 87 8.95 1.22 15.33
CA VAL A 87 9.53 2.53 15.06
C VAL A 87 11.05 2.38 14.85
N TYR A 88 11.52 2.81 13.68
CA TYR A 88 12.86 2.60 13.14
C TYR A 88 13.59 3.91 12.98
N PHE A 89 14.63 4.12 13.79
CA PHE A 89 15.32 5.41 13.89
C PHE A 89 16.69 5.40 13.20
N PHE A 90 16.93 6.44 12.40
CA PHE A 90 18.21 6.79 11.80
C PHE A 90 18.56 8.22 12.21
N SER A 91 19.67 8.40 12.94
CA SER A 91 20.21 9.73 13.28
C SER A 91 20.92 10.44 12.11
N SER A 92 21.00 9.77 10.96
CA SER A 92 21.60 10.26 9.70
C SER A 92 20.65 9.99 8.54
N SER A 93 21.17 10.00 7.30
CA SER A 93 20.44 9.49 6.15
C SER A 93 20.18 7.99 6.26
N ALA A 94 19.13 7.52 5.59
CA ALA A 94 18.81 6.11 5.37
C ALA A 94 18.87 5.79 3.87
N GLN A 95 19.33 4.59 3.53
CA GLN A 95 19.44 4.10 2.15
C GLN A 95 18.61 2.82 1.99
N LEU A 96 18.09 2.59 0.79
CA LEU A 96 17.44 1.35 0.39
C LEU A 96 18.02 0.87 -0.94
N THR A 97 18.77 -0.23 -0.90
CA THR A 97 19.40 -0.86 -2.06
C THR A 97 18.81 -2.26 -2.27
N GLY A 98 17.81 -2.38 -3.15
CA GLY A 98 17.11 -3.65 -3.40
C GLY A 98 15.79 -3.76 -2.64
N VAL A 99 15.54 -4.89 -1.98
CA VAL A 99 14.22 -5.21 -1.38
C VAL A 99 14.21 -5.02 0.12
N LEU A 100 13.35 -4.14 0.64
CA LEU A 100 12.93 -4.11 2.04
C LEU A 100 11.62 -4.88 2.18
N THR A 101 11.53 -5.80 3.14
CA THR A 101 10.29 -6.53 3.45
C THR A 101 9.71 -6.06 4.79
N LEU A 102 8.41 -5.79 4.81
CA LEU A 102 7.66 -5.36 5.98
C LEU A 102 6.61 -6.42 6.33
N ASP A 103 6.85 -7.12 7.43
CA ASP A 103 6.10 -8.29 7.89
C ASP A 103 5.20 -7.91 9.06
N ALA A 104 3.88 -7.89 8.84
CA ALA A 104 2.93 -7.64 9.93
C ALA A 104 2.76 -8.84 10.89
N GLN A 105 3.22 -10.04 10.52
CA GLN A 105 3.07 -11.27 11.31
C GLN A 105 1.61 -11.58 11.71
N GLY A 106 0.64 -11.19 10.88
CA GLY A 106 -0.80 -11.32 11.18
C GLY A 106 -1.35 -10.25 12.14
N THR A 107 -0.55 -9.25 12.52
CA THR A 107 -0.96 -8.16 13.42
C THR A 107 -1.90 -7.20 12.70
N ASN A 108 -3.17 -7.17 13.11
CA ASN A 108 -4.14 -6.19 12.66
C ASN A 108 -3.62 -4.76 12.94
N ASN A 109 -3.73 -3.86 11.96
CA ASN A 109 -3.24 -2.48 12.03
C ASN A 109 -1.74 -2.36 12.39
N ALA A 110 -0.92 -3.33 11.94
CA ALA A 110 0.54 -3.25 12.00
C ALA A 110 1.07 -1.91 11.45
N GLN A 111 1.76 -1.14 12.28
CA GLN A 111 2.37 0.13 11.91
C GLN A 111 3.90 0.00 11.76
N PHE A 112 4.45 0.70 10.77
CA PHE A 112 5.88 0.78 10.50
C PHE A 112 6.24 2.26 10.35
N VAL A 113 6.99 2.82 11.30
CA VAL A 113 7.38 4.24 11.28
C VAL A 113 8.88 4.37 11.12
N PHE A 114 9.31 5.02 10.04
CA PHE A 114 10.71 5.33 9.78
C PHE A 114 10.96 6.79 10.15
N GLN A 115 11.83 7.02 11.13
CA GLN A 115 12.30 8.32 11.58
C GLN A 115 13.72 8.53 11.05
N ILE A 116 13.87 9.38 10.05
CA ILE A 116 15.15 9.58 9.34
C ILE A 116 15.62 11.01 9.58
N GLY A 117 16.77 11.18 10.23
CA GLY A 117 17.29 12.49 10.65
C GLY A 117 17.82 13.37 9.52
N SER A 118 18.07 12.79 8.34
CA SER A 118 18.47 13.50 7.12
C SER A 118 17.69 12.97 5.90
N THR A 119 18.38 12.58 4.82
CA THR A 119 17.75 12.13 3.56
C THR A 119 17.35 10.66 3.56
N LEU A 120 16.34 10.32 2.74
CA LEU A 120 16.09 8.96 2.28
C LEU A 120 16.50 8.85 0.81
N THR A 121 17.29 7.84 0.44
CA THR A 121 17.56 7.51 -0.97
C THR A 121 17.23 6.05 -1.25
N THR A 122 16.49 5.76 -2.32
CA THR A 122 16.38 4.41 -2.86
C THR A 122 17.23 4.27 -4.13
N ALA A 123 17.93 3.15 -4.29
CA ALA A 123 18.61 2.82 -5.53
C ALA A 123 17.59 2.44 -6.63
N SER A 124 18.00 2.50 -7.89
CA SER A 124 17.16 2.07 -9.02
C SER A 124 16.63 0.64 -8.83
N ASP A 125 15.39 0.40 -9.28
CA ASP A 125 14.66 -0.88 -9.20
C ASP A 125 14.49 -1.46 -7.77
N SER A 126 14.76 -0.66 -6.73
CA SER A 126 14.50 -1.04 -5.33
C SER A 126 12.99 -1.16 -5.03
N SER A 127 12.64 -1.88 -3.98
CA SER A 127 11.24 -2.07 -3.59
C SER A 127 11.00 -2.17 -2.09
N VAL A 128 9.82 -1.73 -1.67
CA VAL A 128 9.24 -2.01 -0.35
C VAL A 128 8.11 -3.01 -0.54
N VAL A 129 8.26 -4.21 0.03
CA VAL A 129 7.30 -5.31 -0.07
C VAL A 129 6.57 -5.46 1.26
N ILE A 130 5.26 -5.64 1.21
CA ILE A 130 4.38 -5.80 2.38
C ILE A 130 3.83 -7.24 2.42
N ILE A 131 3.94 -7.91 3.56
CA ILE A 131 3.48 -9.31 3.73
C ILE A 131 2.65 -9.51 5.01
N ASN A 132 1.98 -10.67 5.09
CA ASN A 132 1.29 -11.17 6.27
C ASN A 132 0.29 -10.20 6.93
N GLY A 133 -0.40 -9.39 6.11
CA GLY A 133 -1.41 -8.43 6.56
C GLY A 133 -0.94 -6.98 6.70
N ALA A 134 0.33 -6.67 6.39
CA ALA A 134 0.81 -5.28 6.35
C ALA A 134 0.04 -4.46 5.31
N GLN A 135 -0.39 -3.25 5.69
CA GLN A 135 -1.11 -2.30 4.84
C GLN A 135 -0.26 -1.05 4.65
N ALA A 136 -0.19 -0.55 3.42
CA ALA A 136 0.72 0.55 3.11
C ALA A 136 0.30 1.89 3.76
N CYS A 137 -0.99 2.10 4.03
CA CYS A 137 -1.48 3.26 4.80
C CYS A 137 -1.04 3.29 6.27
N ASN A 138 -0.49 2.19 6.80
CA ASN A 138 0.09 2.11 8.15
C ASN A 138 1.63 2.22 8.13
N ILE A 139 2.23 2.57 6.98
CA ILE A 139 3.67 2.81 6.83
C ILE A 139 3.90 4.31 6.69
N PHE A 140 4.76 4.87 7.54
CA PHE A 140 5.03 6.30 7.62
C PHE A 140 6.54 6.57 7.55
N TRP A 141 6.95 7.48 6.68
CA TRP A 141 8.34 7.87 6.48
C TRP A 141 8.52 9.35 6.82
N GLN A 142 8.95 9.64 8.05
CA GLN A 142 9.31 10.98 8.48
C GLN A 142 10.78 11.25 8.15
N ILE A 143 11.04 12.28 7.34
CA ILE A 143 12.37 12.53 6.75
C ILE A 143 12.80 13.97 7.06
N GLY A 144 13.93 14.09 7.76
CA GLY A 144 14.48 15.34 8.31
C GLY A 144 15.01 16.32 7.27
N SER A 145 15.24 15.87 6.04
CA SER A 145 15.44 16.73 4.87
C SER A 145 14.61 16.24 3.68
N SER A 146 15.25 15.75 2.61
CA SER A 146 14.61 15.41 1.34
C SER A 146 14.61 13.89 1.05
N ALA A 147 13.62 13.44 0.28
CA ALA A 147 13.49 12.05 -0.17
C ALA A 147 13.77 11.93 -1.67
N THR A 148 14.55 10.93 -2.08
CA THR A 148 14.82 10.63 -3.49
C THR A 148 14.51 9.16 -3.78
N LEU A 149 13.45 8.91 -4.55
CA LEU A 149 13.15 7.58 -5.06
C LEU A 149 13.88 7.37 -6.38
N GLY A 150 14.78 6.39 -6.45
CA GLY A 150 15.50 6.00 -7.66
C GLY A 150 14.56 5.52 -8.78
N THR A 151 15.05 5.51 -10.02
CA THR A 151 14.28 5.08 -11.19
C THR A 151 13.65 3.71 -10.97
N ASN A 152 12.41 3.50 -11.43
CA ASN A 152 11.67 2.25 -11.26
C ASN A 152 11.44 1.78 -9.80
N THR A 153 11.68 2.59 -8.76
CA THR A 153 11.42 2.15 -7.37
C THR A 153 9.93 1.80 -7.16
N SER A 154 9.63 0.65 -6.55
CA SER A 154 8.25 0.28 -6.14
C SER A 154 8.08 0.55 -4.64
N PHE A 155 7.41 1.64 -4.27
CA PHE A 155 7.42 2.15 -2.88
C PHE A 155 6.08 1.94 -2.15
N LYS A 156 6.10 1.91 -0.80
CA LYS A 156 4.90 1.75 0.05
C LYS A 156 4.97 2.70 1.24
N GLY A 157 3.84 3.29 1.60
CA GLY A 157 3.75 4.23 2.72
C GLY A 157 3.63 5.69 2.34
N VAL A 158 3.34 6.50 3.34
CA VAL A 158 3.25 7.96 3.24
C VAL A 158 4.62 8.57 3.51
N ILE A 159 5.17 9.29 2.53
CA ILE A 159 6.40 10.05 2.68
C ILE A 159 6.07 11.45 3.19
N MET A 160 6.68 11.84 4.30
CA MET A 160 6.55 13.14 4.96
C MET A 160 7.93 13.78 5.07
N ALA A 161 8.33 14.52 4.04
CA ALA A 161 9.64 15.16 3.96
C ALA A 161 9.61 16.61 4.49
N LEU A 162 10.67 17.02 5.19
CA LEU A 162 10.79 18.39 5.66
C LEU A 162 11.07 19.36 4.52
N THR A 163 11.95 18.99 3.58
CA THR A 163 12.26 19.78 2.39
C THR A 163 11.58 19.17 1.16
N ASP A 164 12.27 18.43 0.30
CA ASP A 164 11.79 18.06 -1.04
C ASP A 164 11.52 16.55 -1.18
N ILE A 165 10.74 16.19 -2.19
CA ILE A 165 10.58 14.80 -2.65
C ILE A 165 10.85 14.74 -4.15
N THR A 166 11.77 13.89 -4.57
CA THR A 166 12.03 13.59 -5.99
C THR A 166 11.69 12.13 -6.26
N ALA A 167 10.68 11.88 -7.10
CA ALA A 167 10.43 10.58 -7.70
C ALA A 167 11.02 10.57 -9.12
N ASN A 168 12.12 9.82 -9.31
CA ASN A 168 12.74 9.68 -10.63
C ASN A 168 11.90 8.80 -11.56
N THR A 169 12.27 8.79 -12.84
CA THR A 169 11.59 8.11 -13.95
C THR A 169 11.05 6.73 -13.57
N GLY A 170 9.74 6.53 -13.69
CA GLY A 170 9.12 5.22 -13.54
C GLY A 170 9.00 4.69 -12.10
N ALA A 171 9.32 5.47 -11.06
CA ALA A 171 8.97 5.08 -9.70
C ALA A 171 7.44 4.93 -9.57
N LYS A 172 6.98 3.81 -9.01
CA LYS A 172 5.60 3.32 -9.18
C LYS A 172 5.05 2.58 -7.96
N ASP A 173 3.81 2.10 -8.10
CA ASP A 173 3.05 1.34 -7.11
C ASP A 173 2.91 2.05 -5.75
N ILE A 174 3.05 3.39 -5.72
CA ILE A 174 3.15 4.17 -4.47
C ILE A 174 1.80 4.17 -3.78
N GLY A 175 1.61 3.16 -2.92
CA GLY A 175 0.42 2.92 -2.10
C GLY A 175 0.47 3.82 -0.87
N GLY A 176 0.23 5.10 -1.09
CA GLY A 176 0.46 6.15 -0.11
C GLY A 176 0.53 7.50 -0.80
N ALA A 177 1.26 8.45 -0.21
CA ALA A 177 1.34 9.81 -0.71
C ALA A 177 2.75 10.40 -0.58
N LEU A 178 3.06 11.37 -1.43
CA LEU A 178 4.31 12.15 -1.42
C LEU A 178 4.03 13.56 -0.90
N LEU A 179 4.36 13.81 0.37
CA LEU A 179 3.98 15.02 1.10
C LEU A 179 5.24 15.80 1.55
N ALA A 180 5.54 16.90 0.86
CA ALA A 180 6.66 17.79 1.12
C ALA A 180 6.20 19.04 1.89
N ARG A 181 6.80 19.32 3.06
CA ARG A 181 6.38 20.41 3.93
C ARG A 181 6.81 21.80 3.44
N ASN A 182 8.11 21.99 3.23
CA ASN A 182 8.67 23.31 2.88
C ASN A 182 9.19 23.39 1.44
N GLY A 183 9.62 22.25 0.88
CA GLY A 183 10.20 22.16 -0.46
C GLY A 183 9.20 21.70 -1.52
N GLN A 184 9.72 21.22 -2.64
CA GLN A 184 8.91 20.80 -3.78
C GLN A 184 8.64 19.29 -3.83
N VAL A 185 7.66 18.88 -4.64
CA VAL A 185 7.60 17.52 -5.18
C VAL A 185 7.97 17.55 -6.66
N SER A 186 8.95 16.73 -7.06
CA SER A 186 9.37 16.52 -8.44
C SER A 186 9.02 15.09 -8.88
N LEU A 187 8.42 14.96 -10.05
CA LEU A 187 7.88 13.71 -10.61
C LEU A 187 8.37 13.52 -12.04
N ASP A 188 8.64 12.28 -12.43
CA ASP A 188 8.86 11.86 -13.81
C ASP A 188 8.22 10.50 -14.08
N THR A 189 7.18 10.50 -14.92
CA THR A 189 6.53 9.29 -15.46
C THR A 189 6.20 8.27 -14.36
N ASN A 190 5.59 8.73 -13.27
CA ASN A 190 5.31 7.95 -12.06
C ASN A 190 3.87 7.40 -12.01
N VAL A 191 3.64 6.40 -11.15
CA VAL A 191 2.28 5.94 -10.82
C VAL A 191 2.09 5.95 -9.31
N ILE A 192 1.19 6.82 -8.83
CA ILE A 192 0.91 7.07 -7.41
C ILE A 192 -0.58 6.86 -7.17
N ASN A 193 -0.96 6.04 -6.19
CA ASN A 193 -2.36 5.66 -5.99
C ASN A 193 -2.69 5.48 -4.50
N ILE A 194 -3.46 6.42 -3.93
CA ILE A 194 -3.85 6.39 -2.51
C ILE A 194 -4.84 5.27 -2.18
N ALA A 195 -5.63 4.78 -3.13
CA ALA A 195 -6.58 3.69 -2.90
C ALA A 195 -5.83 2.37 -2.62
N ASN A 196 -4.63 2.21 -3.17
CA ASN A 196 -3.73 1.09 -2.88
C ASN A 196 -3.04 1.19 -1.51
N ALA A 197 -3.23 2.28 -0.75
CA ALA A 197 -2.63 2.44 0.58
C ALA A 197 -3.34 1.55 1.61
N CYS A 198 -4.66 1.71 1.77
CA CYS A 198 -5.50 0.85 2.61
C CYS A 198 -6.27 -0.14 1.75
N SER A 199 -5.60 -1.22 1.30
CA SER A 199 -6.34 -2.39 0.83
C SER A 199 -7.16 -2.94 2.00
N THR A 200 -8.48 -2.81 1.93
CA THR A 200 -9.40 -3.50 2.83
C THR A 200 -9.41 -4.97 2.45
N THR A 201 -8.45 -5.73 2.99
CA THR A 201 -8.47 -7.19 2.94
C THR A 201 -9.72 -7.66 3.68
N THR A 202 -10.81 -7.82 2.94
CA THR A 202 -11.93 -8.65 3.37
C THR A 202 -11.40 -10.06 3.49
N THR A 203 -10.91 -10.40 4.68
CA THR A 203 -10.61 -11.77 5.05
C THR A 203 -11.93 -12.52 4.98
N THR A 204 -12.20 -13.12 3.82
CA THR A 204 -13.25 -14.12 3.65
C THR A 204 -12.83 -15.32 4.47
N THR A 205 -13.12 -15.25 5.77
CA THR A 205 -13.03 -16.39 6.68
C THR A 205 -14.04 -17.40 6.18
N THR A 206 -13.58 -18.31 5.33
CA THR A 206 -14.26 -19.56 5.01
C THR A 206 -14.28 -20.38 6.30
N THR A 207 -15.27 -20.08 7.14
CA THR A 207 -15.64 -20.88 8.30
C THR A 207 -15.96 -22.28 7.79
N SER A 208 -14.96 -23.15 7.82
CA SER A 208 -15.13 -24.57 7.52
C SER A 208 -16.03 -25.14 8.60
N THR A 209 -17.32 -25.25 8.27
CA THR A 209 -18.31 -25.83 9.17
C THR A 209 -18.02 -27.32 9.29
N THR A 210 -17.24 -27.69 10.29
CA THR A 210 -17.01 -29.10 10.66
C THR A 210 -18.35 -29.72 11.01
N SER A 211 -18.90 -30.48 10.05
CA SER A 211 -20.16 -31.19 10.20
C SER A 211 -20.04 -32.31 11.23
N THR A 212 -20.31 -31.99 12.50
CA THR A 212 -20.37 -32.98 13.58
C THR A 212 -21.54 -33.94 13.36
N THR A 213 -21.26 -35.10 12.75
CA THR A 213 -22.25 -36.15 12.50
C THR A 213 -22.62 -36.87 13.80
N THR A 214 -23.66 -36.37 14.48
CA THR A 214 -24.26 -37.03 15.64
C THR A 214 -24.81 -38.40 15.24
N SER A 215 -24.11 -39.48 15.61
CA SER A 215 -24.55 -40.85 15.37
C SER A 215 -25.73 -41.19 16.28
N THR A 216 -26.95 -41.23 15.73
CA THR A 216 -28.15 -41.70 16.44
C THR A 216 -28.36 -43.19 16.19
N THR A 217 -27.97 -44.02 17.15
CA THR A 217 -28.23 -45.47 17.16
C THR A 217 -29.72 -45.77 17.07
N SER A 218 -30.17 -46.35 15.96
CA SER A 218 -31.54 -46.83 15.76
C SER A 218 -31.60 -48.37 15.78
N THR A 219 -32.26 -48.93 16.79
CA THR A 219 -32.50 -50.38 16.91
C THR A 219 -33.83 -50.74 16.25
N SER A 220 -33.82 -51.59 15.22
CA SER A 220 -35.04 -52.29 14.77
C SER A 220 -34.77 -53.65 14.12
N THR A 221 -35.08 -54.68 14.89
CA THR A 221 -35.75 -55.95 14.56
C THR A 221 -35.77 -56.46 13.11
N THR A 222 -35.30 -57.71 12.94
CA THR A 222 -35.38 -58.54 11.72
C THR A 222 -36.78 -59.04 11.37
N THR A 223 -37.16 -59.01 10.09
CA THR A 223 -38.22 -59.87 9.50
C THR A 223 -37.79 -60.34 8.09
N THR A 224 -38.19 -61.56 7.71
CA THR A 224 -37.75 -62.29 6.49
C THR A 224 -38.83 -62.26 5.37
N THR A 225 -38.55 -62.89 4.21
CA THR A 225 -39.44 -63.23 3.08
C THR A 225 -39.70 -62.12 2.03
N THR A 226 -39.79 -62.38 0.70
CA THR A 226 -39.46 -63.56 -0.13
C THR A 226 -39.22 -63.11 -1.60
N SER A 227 -38.55 -63.94 -2.41
CA SER A 227 -38.25 -63.71 -3.84
C SER A 227 -39.45 -63.84 -4.78
N THR A 228 -39.49 -63.01 -5.84
CA THR A 228 -39.98 -63.41 -7.18
C THR A 228 -39.20 -62.71 -8.30
N THR A 229 -38.76 -63.46 -9.29
CA THR A 229 -38.13 -62.97 -10.54
C THR A 229 -39.19 -62.65 -11.60
N SER A 230 -38.99 -61.60 -12.41
CA SER A 230 -39.65 -61.47 -13.71
C SER A 230 -38.76 -60.73 -14.72
N THR A 231 -38.75 -61.21 -15.97
CA THR A 231 -37.85 -60.74 -17.04
C THR A 231 -38.66 -60.26 -18.25
N SER A 232 -38.33 -59.10 -18.81
CA SER A 232 -38.73 -58.73 -20.17
C SER A 232 -37.75 -57.72 -20.79
N THR A 233 -37.54 -57.84 -22.10
CA THR A 233 -36.57 -57.05 -22.88
C THR A 233 -37.31 -56.17 -23.93
N PRO A 234 -36.66 -55.60 -24.97
CA PRO A 234 -36.69 -54.16 -25.23
C PRO A 234 -37.75 -53.69 -26.25
N ALA A 235 -37.83 -52.36 -26.45
CA ALA A 235 -38.46 -51.74 -27.62
C ALA A 235 -37.48 -50.78 -28.31
N THR A 236 -37.47 -50.75 -29.65
CA THR A 236 -36.49 -50.03 -30.49
C THR A 236 -37.20 -49.25 -31.61
N THR A 237 -36.92 -47.95 -31.72
CA THR A 237 -37.16 -47.07 -32.90
C THR A 237 -36.20 -45.85 -32.73
N THR A 238 -35.24 -45.50 -33.59
CA THR A 238 -35.31 -44.80 -34.92
C THR A 238 -36.33 -43.63 -34.99
N SER A 239 -36.16 -42.53 -35.74
CA SER A 239 -35.00 -41.77 -36.31
C SER A 239 -35.60 -40.42 -36.88
N THR A 240 -34.98 -39.48 -37.63
CA THR A 240 -33.70 -39.36 -38.40
C THR A 240 -33.46 -37.86 -38.74
N THR A 241 -32.19 -37.40 -38.82
CA THR A 241 -31.74 -36.15 -39.54
C THR A 241 -32.30 -34.79 -39.03
N SER A 242 -31.68 -33.61 -39.24
CA SER A 242 -30.51 -33.23 -40.08
C SER A 242 -29.59 -32.26 -39.36
#